data_AF-M1PNR8-F1
#
_entry.id   AF-M1PNR8-F1
#
_cell.length_a   1.000
_cell.length_b   1.000
_cell.length_c   1.000
_cell.angle_alpha   90.00
_cell.angle_beta   90.00
_cell.angle_gamma   90.00
#
_symmetry.space_group_name_H-M   'P 1'
#
loop_
_entity.id
_entity.type
_entity.pdbx_description
1 polymer ?
#
loop_
_entity_poly.entity_id
_entity_poly.type
_entity_poly.pdbx_seq_one_letter_code
_entity_poly.pdbx_strand_id
1 'polypeptide(L)'
;MQLRMTNQREMILRELKKSKKHLTADELYERVKKFMPRISLATVYRNLEILSDAAMIRKLEISGRQKRFDSELEDHDHIYCIQCHRIENLDIGENEVTLGAVDTKGYEITGRRLEVIGLCPKCQEKQTKTNIKAKKGETTMACGCKKGELSGEQKQVLEAMANCEGPCASKDIATATGLETKQVSCRITALKKKGYVDSPVRCKYGITSEGRAALKG
;
A
#
# COMPACT_ATOMS: atom_id res chain seq x y z
N MET A 1 -9.37 -39.23 13.69
CA MET A 1 -10.30 -38.69 14.71
C MET A 1 -11.38 -37.89 13.98
N GLN A 2 -12.66 -38.20 14.18
CA GLN A 2 -13.76 -37.52 13.47
C GLN A 2 -14.00 -36.14 14.11
N LEU A 3 -13.90 -35.06 13.32
CA LEU A 3 -14.13 -33.70 13.82
C LEU A 3 -15.60 -33.54 14.22
N ARG A 4 -15.87 -33.21 15.49
CA ARG A 4 -17.23 -32.86 15.93
C ARG A 4 -17.64 -31.52 15.32
N MET A 5 -18.69 -31.51 14.51
CA MET A 5 -19.24 -30.26 14.00
C MET A 5 -20.13 -29.55 15.01
N THR A 6 -19.74 -28.33 15.39
CA THR A 6 -20.52 -27.46 16.26
C THR A 6 -21.21 -26.37 15.45
N ASN A 7 -22.29 -25.79 15.98
CA ASN A 7 -23.01 -24.70 15.32
C ASN A 7 -22.09 -23.51 14.95
N GLN A 8 -21.06 -23.24 15.76
CA GLN A 8 -20.06 -22.21 15.46
C GLN A 8 -19.24 -22.55 14.21
N ARG A 9 -18.71 -23.78 14.13
CA ARG A 9 -17.93 -24.24 12.97
C ARG A 9 -18.79 -24.24 11.71
N GLU A 10 -20.06 -24.62 11.84
CA GLU A 10 -20.95 -24.74 10.69
C GLU A 10 -21.27 -23.36 10.12
N MET A 11 -21.52 -22.38 10.99
CA MET A 11 -21.73 -21.00 10.60
C MET A 11 -20.47 -20.40 9.95
N ILE A 12 -19.30 -20.63 10.53
CA ILE A 12 -18.01 -20.17 9.99
C ILE A 12 -17.78 -20.74 8.59
N LEU A 13 -17.94 -22.06 8.42
CA LEU A 13 -17.77 -22.74 7.13
C LEU A 13 -18.78 -22.23 6.09
N ARG A 14 -20.03 -22.03 6.50
CA ARG A 14 -21.10 -21.51 5.63
C ARG A 14 -20.79 -20.09 5.15
N GLU A 15 -20.35 -19.20 6.03
CA GLU A 15 -19.99 -17.82 5.67
C GLU A 15 -18.74 -17.75 4.80
N LEU A 16 -17.78 -18.65 5.02
CA LEU A 16 -16.61 -18.78 4.15
C LEU A 16 -17.02 -19.24 2.75
N LYS A 17 -17.84 -20.29 2.63
CA LYS A 17 -18.37 -20.82 1.35
C LYS A 17 -19.20 -19.83 0.54
N LYS A 18 -19.87 -18.87 1.19
CA LYS A 18 -20.59 -17.79 0.49
C LYS A 18 -19.63 -16.79 -0.17
N SER A 19 -18.38 -16.74 0.28
CA SER A 19 -17.38 -15.81 -0.22
C SER A 19 -16.64 -16.43 -1.40
N LYS A 20 -16.77 -15.85 -2.60
CA LYS A 20 -15.89 -16.16 -3.73
C LYS A 20 -14.47 -15.56 -3.59
N LYS A 21 -14.06 -15.24 -2.36
CA LYS A 21 -12.83 -14.53 -2.05
C LYS A 21 -12.25 -15.11 -0.77
N HIS A 22 -10.93 -15.16 -0.72
CA HIS A 22 -10.15 -15.54 0.46
C HIS A 22 -10.33 -14.50 1.56
N LEU A 23 -10.93 -14.91 2.67
CA LEU A 23 -11.21 -14.01 3.80
C LEU A 23 -10.12 -14.12 4.85
N THR A 24 -9.77 -12.99 5.45
CA THR A 24 -9.08 -12.97 6.74
C THR A 24 -10.03 -13.41 7.86
N ALA A 25 -9.47 -13.84 8.99
CA ALA A 25 -10.27 -14.16 10.17
C ALA A 25 -11.05 -12.94 10.70
N ASP A 26 -10.49 -11.74 10.58
CA ASP A 26 -11.15 -10.48 10.97
C ASP A 26 -12.36 -10.19 10.09
N GLU A 27 -12.22 -10.31 8.77
CA GLU A 27 -13.33 -10.15 7.82
C GLU A 27 -14.44 -11.19 8.06
N LEU A 28 -14.06 -12.44 8.36
CA LEU A 28 -15.03 -13.49 8.63
C LEU A 28 -15.73 -13.28 9.98
N TYR A 29 -15.01 -12.81 11.00
CA TYR A 29 -15.56 -12.45 12.29
C TYR A 29 -16.67 -11.40 12.15
N GLU A 30 -16.42 -10.33 11.40
CA GLU A 30 -17.42 -9.28 11.17
C GLU A 30 -18.69 -9.79 10.47
N ARG A 31 -18.58 -10.84 9.65
CA ARG A 31 -19.74 -11.49 9.03
C ARG A 31 -20.48 -12.39 10.02
N VAL A 32 -19.75 -13.27 10.70
CA VAL A 32 -20.33 -14.27 11.61
C VAL A 32 -20.95 -13.61 12.84
N LYS A 33 -20.38 -12.51 13.33
CA LYS A 33 -20.88 -11.74 14.49
C LYS A 33 -22.33 -11.26 14.30
N LYS A 34 -22.75 -10.99 13.05
CA LYS A 34 -24.14 -10.60 12.73
C LYS A 34 -25.15 -11.70 13.07
N PHE A 35 -24.73 -12.96 12.99
CA PHE A 35 -25.57 -14.13 13.29
C PHE A 35 -25.28 -14.71 14.68
N MET A 36 -24.07 -14.51 15.20
CA MET A 36 -23.64 -14.99 16.51
C MET A 36 -23.01 -13.85 17.33
N PRO A 37 -23.81 -12.96 17.95
CA PRO A 37 -23.31 -11.75 18.62
C PRO A 37 -22.33 -12.01 19.78
N ARG A 38 -22.42 -13.20 20.39
CA ARG A 38 -21.55 -13.62 21.51
C ARG A 38 -20.23 -14.27 21.07
N ILE A 39 -20.00 -14.45 19.78
CA ILE A 39 -18.73 -15.02 19.30
C ILE A 39 -17.59 -14.02 19.50
N SER A 40 -16.42 -14.52 19.90
CA SER A 40 -15.19 -13.73 19.97
C SER A 40 -14.31 -14.00 18.76
N LEU A 41 -13.47 -13.02 18.40
CA LEU A 41 -12.49 -13.16 17.32
C LEU A 41 -11.56 -14.37 17.54
N ALA A 42 -11.08 -14.56 18.78
CA ALA A 42 -10.26 -15.71 19.15
C ALA A 42 -10.96 -17.06 18.87
N THR A 43 -12.28 -17.12 19.06
CA THR A 43 -13.06 -18.32 18.75
C THR A 43 -13.17 -18.55 17.24
N VAL A 44 -13.25 -17.50 16.43
CA VAL A 44 -13.20 -17.64 14.96
C VAL A 44 -11.85 -18.19 14.53
N TYR A 45 -10.74 -17.62 15.00
CA TYR A 45 -9.39 -18.12 14.71
C TYR A 45 -9.21 -19.60 15.07
N ARG A 46 -9.56 -20.00 16.30
CA ARG A 46 -9.44 -21.40 16.74
C ARG A 46 -10.24 -22.35 15.86
N ASN A 47 -11.47 -21.97 15.49
CA ASN A 47 -12.29 -22.82 14.64
C ASN A 47 -11.77 -22.89 13.21
N LEU A 48 -11.17 -21.82 12.68
CA LEU A 48 -10.52 -21.83 11.36
C LEU A 48 -9.31 -22.75 11.33
N GLU A 49 -8.43 -22.72 12.35
CA GLU A 49 -7.30 -23.66 12.43
C GLU A 49 -7.82 -25.10 12.52
N ILE A 50 -8.81 -25.39 13.38
CA ILE A 50 -9.41 -26.74 13.49
C ILE A 50 -10.03 -27.22 12.17
N LEU A 51 -10.72 -26.34 11.43
CA LEU A 51 -11.31 -26.68 10.13
C LEU A 51 -10.22 -26.90 9.07
N SER A 52 -9.13 -26.15 9.14
CA SER A 52 -7.97 -26.31 8.26
C SER A 52 -7.23 -27.62 8.54
N ASP A 53 -7.00 -27.95 9.80
CA ASP A 53 -6.35 -29.20 10.24
C ASP A 53 -7.20 -30.43 9.86
N ALA A 54 -8.52 -30.26 9.80
CA ALA A 54 -9.45 -31.28 9.33
C ALA A 54 -9.62 -31.31 7.79
N ALA A 55 -8.81 -30.55 7.05
CA ALA A 55 -8.86 -30.44 5.58
C ALA A 55 -10.25 -30.04 5.03
N MET A 56 -11.05 -29.30 5.80
CA MET A 56 -12.36 -28.80 5.35
C MET A 56 -12.29 -27.42 4.70
N ILE A 57 -11.20 -26.69 4.98
CA ILE A 57 -10.88 -25.39 4.40
C ILE A 57 -9.37 -25.35 4.15
N ARG A 58 -8.93 -24.48 3.24
CA ARG A 58 -7.50 -24.25 2.98
C ARG A 58 -7.04 -23.00 3.70
N LYS A 59 -5.88 -23.07 4.35
CA LYS A 59 -5.19 -21.91 4.92
C LYS A 59 -4.14 -21.40 3.93
N LEU A 60 -4.26 -20.14 3.55
CA LEU A 60 -3.29 -19.42 2.75
C LEU A 60 -2.43 -18.57 3.67
N GLU A 61 -1.20 -19.02 3.86
CA GLU A 61 -0.18 -18.24 4.55
C GLU A 61 0.62 -17.51 3.49
N ILE A 62 0.55 -16.17 3.45
CA ILE A 62 1.43 -15.33 2.61
C ILE A 62 2.52 -14.75 3.49
N SER A 63 3.78 -14.84 3.07
CA SER A 63 4.95 -14.47 3.86
C SER A 63 4.83 -13.04 4.39
N GLY A 64 4.89 -12.87 5.71
CA GLY A 64 4.80 -11.57 6.38
C GLY A 64 3.42 -10.90 6.30
N ARG A 65 2.36 -11.63 5.95
CA ARG A 65 1.00 -11.08 5.81
C ARG A 65 -0.02 -11.84 6.64
N GLN A 66 -1.18 -11.22 6.86
CA GLN A 66 -2.29 -11.85 7.56
C GLN A 66 -2.74 -13.14 6.84
N LYS A 67 -2.98 -14.19 7.63
CA LYS A 67 -3.55 -15.46 7.18
C LYS A 67 -4.90 -15.23 6.53
N ARG A 68 -5.13 -15.93 5.42
CA ARG A 68 -6.42 -15.99 4.74
C ARG A 68 -6.88 -17.42 4.61
N PHE A 69 -8.18 -17.60 4.47
CA PHE A 69 -8.82 -18.90 4.43
C PHE A 69 -9.67 -19.02 3.17
N ASP A 70 -9.64 -20.20 2.56
CA ASP A 70 -10.43 -20.59 1.41
C ASP A 70 -11.37 -21.73 1.77
N SER A 71 -12.59 -21.68 1.25
CA SER A 71 -13.50 -22.83 1.30
C SER A 71 -13.26 -23.83 0.18
N GLU A 72 -12.59 -23.43 -0.90
CA GLU A 72 -12.25 -24.33 -2.00
C GLU A 72 -11.03 -25.16 -1.65
N LEU A 73 -11.11 -26.46 -1.94
CA LEU A 73 -10.05 -27.41 -1.63
C LEU A 73 -9.22 -27.77 -2.86
N GLU A 74 -9.68 -27.45 -4.07
CA GLU A 74 -8.90 -27.64 -5.30
C GLU A 74 -7.65 -26.77 -5.31
N ASP A 75 -6.54 -27.35 -5.81
CA ASP A 75 -5.29 -26.63 -5.99
C ASP A 75 -5.46 -25.55 -7.07
N HIS A 76 -5.21 -24.31 -6.68
CA HIS A 76 -5.14 -23.18 -7.60
C HIS A 76 -4.06 -22.20 -7.13
N ASP A 77 -3.45 -21.53 -8.10
CA ASP A 77 -2.49 -20.50 -7.82
C ASP A 77 -3.18 -19.19 -7.44
N HIS A 78 -2.41 -18.29 -6.84
CA HIS A 78 -2.93 -17.04 -6.31
C HIS A 78 -2.07 -15.87 -6.80
N ILE A 79 -2.72 -14.80 -7.25
CA ILE A 79 -2.08 -13.51 -7.47
C ILE A 79 -2.46 -12.51 -6.38
N TYR A 80 -1.46 -11.84 -5.83
CA TYR A 80 -1.64 -10.84 -4.79
C TYR A 80 -1.41 -9.42 -5.28
N CYS A 81 -2.33 -8.51 -4.98
CA CYS A 81 -2.18 -7.08 -5.27
C CYS A 81 -1.42 -6.33 -4.16
N ILE A 82 -0.27 -5.75 -4.48
CA ILE A 82 0.56 -5.00 -3.50
C ILE A 82 -0.06 -3.71 -2.99
N GLN A 83 -1.09 -3.19 -3.66
CA GLN A 83 -1.69 -1.90 -3.29
C GLN A 83 -2.96 -2.04 -2.46
N CYS A 84 -3.84 -3.02 -2.76
CA CYS A 84 -5.09 -3.22 -2.03
C CYS A 84 -5.17 -4.55 -1.29
N HIS A 85 -4.12 -5.36 -1.36
CA HIS A 85 -3.98 -6.64 -0.65
C HIS A 85 -5.05 -7.67 -1.02
N ARG A 86 -5.73 -7.47 -2.16
CA ARG A 86 -6.64 -8.46 -2.74
C ARG A 86 -5.85 -9.66 -3.23
N ILE A 87 -6.43 -10.83 -3.03
CA ILE A 87 -6.04 -12.09 -3.69
C ILE A 87 -7.11 -12.47 -4.71
N GLU A 88 -6.67 -12.96 -5.85
CA GLU A 88 -7.52 -13.59 -6.87
C GLU A 88 -6.89 -14.92 -7.30
N ASN A 89 -7.74 -15.86 -7.72
CA ASN A 89 -7.29 -17.12 -8.30
C ASN A 89 -6.53 -16.81 -9.59
N LEU A 90 -5.43 -17.49 -9.79
CA LEU A 90 -4.64 -17.46 -10.99
C LEU A 90 -4.68 -18.86 -11.60
N ASP A 91 -5.08 -18.92 -12.86
CA ASP A 91 -4.97 -20.14 -13.66
C ASP A 91 -3.67 -20.03 -14.46
N ILE A 92 -2.65 -20.81 -14.07
CA ILE A 92 -1.35 -20.84 -14.75
C ILE A 92 -1.36 -21.92 -15.86
N GLY A 93 -2.42 -22.73 -15.96
CA GLY A 93 -2.45 -23.93 -16.80
C GLY A 93 -1.36 -24.95 -16.42
N GLU A 94 -1.20 -26.00 -17.23
CA GLU A 94 -0.15 -27.03 -17.06
C GLU A 94 1.30 -26.51 -17.21
N ASN A 95 1.48 -25.22 -17.51
CA ASN A 95 2.78 -24.57 -17.51
C ASN A 95 3.21 -24.29 -16.07
N GLU A 96 3.49 -25.34 -15.31
CA GLU A 96 4.29 -25.22 -14.10
C GLU A 96 5.48 -24.34 -14.43
N VAL A 97 5.68 -23.28 -13.65
CA VAL A 97 6.94 -22.54 -13.68
C VAL A 97 8.03 -23.51 -13.26
N THR A 98 8.61 -24.20 -14.24
CA THR A 98 9.66 -25.19 -14.05
C THR A 98 10.92 -24.39 -13.81
N LEU A 99 11.37 -24.36 -12.56
CA LEU A 99 12.76 -23.98 -12.32
C LEU A 99 13.60 -25.06 -13.00
N GLY A 100 14.46 -24.67 -13.93
CA GLY A 100 15.49 -25.57 -14.46
C GLY A 100 16.35 -26.14 -13.33
N ALA A 101 17.25 -27.07 -13.65
CA ALA A 101 18.11 -27.73 -12.65
C ALA A 101 18.72 -26.71 -11.67
N VAL A 102 18.22 -26.69 -10.43
CA VAL A 102 18.69 -25.81 -9.37
C VAL A 102 19.86 -26.51 -8.70
N ASP A 103 21.03 -25.87 -8.68
CA ASP A 103 22.13 -26.32 -7.82
C ASP A 103 21.67 -26.19 -6.36
N THR A 104 21.30 -27.31 -5.77
CA THR A 104 20.80 -27.36 -4.40
C THR A 104 21.92 -27.17 -3.38
N LYS A 105 23.20 -27.12 -3.80
CA LYS A 105 24.37 -26.96 -2.91
C LYS A 105 24.37 -27.93 -1.72
N GLY A 106 23.85 -29.14 -1.92
CA GLY A 106 23.76 -30.18 -0.89
C GLY A 106 22.56 -30.07 0.06
N TYR A 107 21.59 -29.19 -0.20
CA TYR A 107 20.36 -29.12 0.59
C TYR A 107 19.36 -30.20 0.15
N GLU A 108 18.70 -30.83 1.13
CA GLU A 108 17.49 -31.63 0.91
C GLU A 108 16.30 -30.68 0.76
N ILE A 109 15.68 -30.69 -0.41
CA ILE A 109 14.54 -29.82 -0.71
C ILE A 109 13.27 -30.44 -0.12
N THR A 110 12.74 -29.84 0.94
CA THR A 110 11.50 -30.28 1.60
C THR A 110 10.24 -29.65 1.00
N GLY A 111 10.39 -28.64 0.14
CA GLY A 111 9.27 -27.99 -0.52
C GLY A 111 9.68 -26.77 -1.35
N ARG A 112 8.73 -26.29 -2.14
CA ARG A 112 8.83 -25.07 -2.95
C ARG A 112 7.59 -24.22 -2.73
N ARG A 113 7.77 -22.90 -2.77
CA ARG A 113 6.68 -21.93 -2.62
C ARG A 113 6.73 -20.91 -3.74
N LEU A 114 5.66 -20.79 -4.50
CA LEU A 114 5.48 -19.78 -5.54
C LEU A 114 4.56 -18.68 -5.00
N GLU A 115 4.98 -17.42 -5.14
CA GLU A 115 4.14 -16.25 -4.84
C GLU A 115 4.03 -15.38 -6.08
N VAL A 116 2.82 -15.23 -6.62
CA VAL A 116 2.57 -14.31 -7.74
C VAL A 116 2.09 -12.98 -7.20
N ILE A 117 2.79 -11.90 -7.55
CA ILE A 117 2.59 -10.57 -6.98
C ILE A 117 2.43 -9.56 -8.12
N GLY A 118 1.46 -8.66 -8.00
CA GLY A 118 1.20 -7.64 -9.02
C GLY A 118 0.32 -6.49 -8.54
N LEU A 119 -0.28 -5.79 -9.49
CA LEU A 119 -1.29 -4.75 -9.27
C LEU A 119 -2.60 -5.18 -9.93
N CYS A 120 -3.69 -5.23 -9.16
CA CYS A 120 -4.99 -5.57 -9.72
C CYS A 120 -5.50 -4.48 -10.68
N PRO A 121 -6.41 -4.80 -11.62
CA PRO A 121 -6.91 -3.83 -12.61
C PRO A 121 -7.45 -2.54 -11.97
N LYS A 122 -8.17 -2.65 -10.85
CA LYS A 122 -8.67 -1.49 -10.11
C LYS A 122 -7.57 -0.58 -9.58
N CYS A 123 -6.44 -1.15 -9.16
CA CYS A 123 -5.29 -0.39 -8.68
C CYS A 123 -4.51 0.23 -9.84
N GLN A 124 -4.36 -0.48 -10.95
CA GLN A 124 -3.76 0.05 -12.18
C GLN A 124 -4.56 1.24 -12.73
N GLU A 125 -5.89 1.14 -12.78
CA GLU A 125 -6.78 2.24 -13.18
C GLU A 125 -6.67 3.46 -12.26
N LYS A 126 -6.55 3.23 -10.94
CA LYS A 126 -6.34 4.32 -9.98
C LYS A 126 -5.00 5.00 -10.22
N GLN A 127 -3.93 4.24 -10.50
CA GLN A 127 -2.62 4.82 -10.81
C GLN A 127 -2.64 5.60 -12.13
N THR A 128 -3.28 5.10 -13.18
CA THR A 128 -3.45 5.85 -14.44
C THR A 128 -4.30 7.09 -14.26
N LYS A 129 -5.40 7.05 -13.50
CA LYS A 129 -6.20 8.25 -13.17
C LYS A 129 -5.43 9.25 -12.31
N THR A 130 -4.56 8.78 -11.41
CA THR A 130 -3.71 9.65 -10.59
C THR A 130 -2.59 10.26 -11.44
N ASN A 131 -2.02 9.51 -12.38
CA ASN A 131 -1.03 9.99 -13.35
C ASN A 131 -1.64 10.90 -14.41
N ILE A 132 -2.89 10.68 -14.83
CA ILE A 132 -3.63 11.59 -15.71
C ILE A 132 -4.08 12.82 -14.94
N LYS A 133 -4.44 12.74 -13.65
CA LYS A 133 -4.68 13.93 -12.81
C LYS A 133 -3.38 14.68 -12.48
N ALA A 134 -2.25 13.99 -12.38
CA ALA A 134 -0.93 14.63 -12.28
C ALA A 134 -0.55 15.31 -13.60
N LYS A 135 -0.82 14.68 -14.76
CA LYS A 135 -0.63 15.29 -16.10
C LYS A 135 -1.70 16.34 -16.47
N LYS A 136 -2.92 16.24 -15.95
CA LYS A 136 -4.00 17.25 -16.10
C LYS A 136 -3.91 18.37 -15.06
N GLY A 137 -3.22 18.14 -13.95
CA GLY A 137 -2.71 19.19 -13.08
C GLY A 137 -1.55 19.97 -13.70
N GLU A 138 -1.00 19.46 -14.82
CA GLU A 138 -0.04 20.15 -15.68
C GLU A 138 -0.69 20.76 -16.94
N THR A 139 -2.03 20.74 -17.07
CA THR A 139 -2.70 21.52 -18.13
C THR A 139 -3.11 22.88 -17.57
N THR A 140 -2.16 23.82 -17.71
CA THR A 140 -2.42 25.23 -18.04
C THR A 140 -3.56 25.91 -17.27
N MET A 141 -3.28 26.36 -16.05
CA MET A 141 -3.59 27.76 -15.78
C MET A 141 -2.65 28.55 -16.68
N ALA A 142 -3.20 29.16 -17.73
CA ALA A 142 -2.50 30.20 -18.47
C ALA A 142 -2.25 31.35 -17.49
N CYS A 143 -1.14 31.28 -16.77
CA CYS A 143 -0.44 32.44 -16.28
C CYS A 143 0.92 32.36 -16.94
N GLY A 144 1.13 33.20 -17.95
CA GLY A 144 2.38 33.28 -18.69
C GLY A 144 3.50 33.67 -17.76
N CYS A 145 4.27 32.69 -17.28
CA CYS A 145 5.55 32.94 -16.65
C CYS A 145 6.61 32.19 -17.45
N LYS A 146 7.57 32.96 -17.96
CA LYS A 146 8.67 32.52 -18.80
C LYS A 146 9.49 31.45 -18.07
N LYS A 147 10.07 30.50 -18.82
CA LYS A 147 11.09 29.56 -18.30
C LYS A 147 12.21 30.38 -17.63
N GLY A 148 12.20 30.44 -16.30
CA GLY A 148 13.21 31.15 -15.51
C GLY A 148 12.67 31.87 -14.27
N GLU A 149 11.40 32.26 -14.26
CA GLU A 149 10.87 33.09 -13.16
C GLU A 149 10.28 32.25 -12.02
N LEU A 150 10.67 32.57 -10.78
CA LEU A 150 10.04 32.05 -9.57
C LEU A 150 8.63 32.65 -9.44
N SER A 151 7.64 31.82 -9.14
CA SER A 151 6.29 32.34 -8.84
C SER A 151 6.31 33.19 -7.55
N GLY A 152 5.37 34.12 -7.39
CA GLY A 152 5.29 34.97 -6.18
C GLY A 152 5.30 34.15 -4.87
N GLU A 153 4.51 33.07 -4.82
CA GLU A 153 4.51 32.14 -3.68
C GLU A 153 5.85 31.41 -3.46
N GLN A 154 6.62 31.14 -4.54
CA GLN A 154 7.94 30.51 -4.42
C GLN A 154 8.96 31.49 -3.85
N LYS A 155 8.90 32.77 -4.25
CA LYS A 155 9.72 33.83 -3.66
C LYS A 155 9.41 34.01 -2.17
N GLN A 156 8.12 34.07 -1.81
CA GLN A 156 7.69 34.16 -0.41
C GLN A 156 8.22 33.01 0.46
N VAL A 157 8.18 31.77 -0.05
CA VAL A 157 8.72 30.60 0.66
C VAL A 157 10.24 30.69 0.80
N LEU A 158 10.96 31.12 -0.24
CA LEU A 158 12.42 31.31 -0.17
C LEU A 158 12.81 32.45 0.78
N GLU A 159 12.08 33.57 0.78
CA GLU A 159 12.28 34.69 1.70
C GLU A 159 12.04 34.27 3.16
N ALA A 160 10.96 33.53 3.42
CA ALA A 160 10.69 32.98 4.74
C ALA A 160 11.82 32.04 5.22
N MET A 161 12.36 31.20 4.32
CA MET A 161 13.52 30.35 4.64
C MET A 161 14.81 31.15 4.84
N ALA A 162 15.02 32.24 4.10
CA ALA A 162 16.20 33.10 4.23
C ALA A 162 16.22 33.88 5.55
N ASN A 163 15.04 34.21 6.08
CA ASN A 163 14.86 34.90 7.36
C ASN A 163 14.90 33.96 8.58
N CYS A 164 14.91 32.64 8.38
CA CYS A 164 15.12 31.70 9.47
C CYS A 164 16.61 31.53 9.79
N GLU A 165 16.97 31.58 11.07
CA GLU A 165 18.30 31.19 11.57
C GLU A 165 18.46 29.66 11.52
N GLY A 166 18.60 29.12 10.31
CA GLY A 166 18.82 27.70 10.04
C GLY A 166 17.61 26.94 9.47
N PRO A 167 17.70 25.60 9.35
CA PRO A 167 16.67 24.79 8.71
C PRO A 167 15.33 24.83 9.46
N CYS A 168 14.27 25.27 8.79
CA CYS A 168 12.94 25.46 9.38
C CYS A 168 11.94 24.39 8.93
N ALA A 169 10.92 24.10 9.75
CA ALA A 169 9.89 23.13 9.41
C ALA A 169 8.84 23.75 8.48
N SER A 170 8.11 22.91 7.73
CA SER A 170 7.03 23.38 6.85
C SER A 170 5.92 24.14 7.59
N LYS A 171 5.73 23.88 8.89
CA LYS A 171 4.77 24.62 9.72
C LYS A 171 5.24 26.05 9.98
N ASP A 172 6.51 26.24 10.32
CA ASP A 172 7.09 27.54 10.61
C ASP A 172 7.06 28.44 9.36
N ILE A 173 7.36 27.85 8.20
CA ILE A 173 7.29 28.52 6.90
C ILE A 173 5.84 28.90 6.56
N ALA A 174 4.87 28.03 6.84
CA ALA A 174 3.45 28.32 6.64
C ALA A 174 2.99 29.50 7.51
N THR A 175 3.42 29.55 8.77
CA THR A 175 3.14 30.67 9.67
C THR A 175 3.77 31.97 9.17
N ALA A 176 5.01 31.93 8.67
CA ALA A 176 5.71 33.12 8.17
C ALA A 176 5.16 33.64 6.84
N THR A 177 4.62 32.76 5.98
CA THR A 177 4.12 33.12 4.64
C THR A 177 2.61 33.35 4.59
N GLY A 178 1.86 32.94 5.62
CA GLY A 178 0.39 32.96 5.61
C GLY A 178 -0.24 31.94 4.67
N LEU A 179 0.54 31.03 4.07
CA LEU A 179 0.08 30.00 3.16
C LEU A 179 -0.37 28.74 3.89
N GLU A 180 -1.25 27.95 3.27
CA GLU A 180 -1.59 26.64 3.83
C GLU A 180 -0.37 25.69 3.81
N THR A 181 -0.26 24.82 4.82
CA THR A 181 0.86 23.86 4.93
C THR A 181 1.00 22.94 3.71
N LYS A 182 -0.11 22.62 3.04
CA LYS A 182 -0.11 21.84 1.79
C LYS A 182 0.50 22.62 0.63
N GLN A 183 0.20 23.91 0.51
CA GLN A 183 0.76 24.80 -0.52
C GLN A 183 2.28 24.93 -0.31
N VAL A 184 2.71 25.19 0.92
CA VAL A 184 4.13 25.25 1.29
C VAL A 184 4.85 23.96 0.91
N SER A 185 4.31 22.80 1.27
CA SER A 185 4.92 21.50 0.94
C SER A 185 5.07 21.28 -0.57
N CYS A 186 4.08 21.72 -1.36
CA CYS A 186 4.13 21.68 -2.81
C CYS A 186 5.24 22.59 -3.37
N ARG A 187 5.35 23.84 -2.88
CA ARG A 187 6.37 24.79 -3.32
C ARG A 187 7.78 24.36 -2.94
N ILE A 188 7.97 23.83 -1.73
CA ILE A 188 9.25 23.25 -1.29
C ILE A 188 9.68 22.13 -2.23
N THR A 189 8.76 21.24 -2.62
CA THR A 189 9.08 20.14 -3.55
C THR A 189 9.50 20.67 -4.92
N ALA A 190 8.85 21.72 -5.42
CA ALA A 190 9.21 22.37 -6.68
C ALA A 190 10.57 23.09 -6.60
N LEU A 191 10.87 23.74 -5.48
CA LEU A 191 12.14 24.43 -5.25
C LEU A 191 13.31 23.46 -5.08
N LYS A 192 13.09 22.31 -4.44
CA LYS A 192 14.06 21.21 -4.35
C LYS A 192 14.48 20.70 -5.73
N LYS A 193 13.51 20.51 -6.64
CA LYS A 193 13.79 20.10 -8.03
C LYS A 193 14.66 21.11 -8.79
N LYS A 194 14.63 22.38 -8.40
CA LYS A 194 15.43 23.46 -8.99
C LYS A 194 16.78 23.69 -8.30
N GLY A 195 17.10 22.95 -7.22
CA GLY A 195 18.34 23.14 -6.46
C GLY A 195 18.34 24.28 -5.43
N TYR A 196 17.22 25.00 -5.27
CA TYR A 196 17.15 26.20 -4.43
C TYR A 196 16.93 25.92 -2.93
N VAL A 197 16.48 24.71 -2.59
CA VAL A 197 16.18 24.29 -1.22
C VAL A 197 16.74 22.90 -0.99
N ASP A 198 17.32 22.69 0.19
CA ASP A 198 17.81 21.40 0.66
C ASP A 198 17.05 20.93 1.91
N SER A 199 17.41 19.76 2.43
CA SER A 199 16.80 19.20 3.64
C SER A 199 17.84 18.45 4.45
N PRO A 200 18.67 19.18 5.22
CA PRO A 200 19.77 18.61 5.98
C PRO A 200 19.29 17.74 7.15
N VAL A 201 18.08 18.00 7.65
CA VAL A 201 17.43 17.24 8.73
C VAL A 201 16.03 16.84 8.31
N ARG A 202 15.57 15.66 8.75
CA ARG A 202 14.23 15.16 8.45
C ARG A 202 13.17 16.22 8.77
N CYS A 203 12.36 16.56 7.75
CA CYS A 203 11.27 17.53 7.85
C CYS A 203 11.70 18.98 8.17
N LYS A 204 12.99 19.32 8.02
CA LYS A 204 13.50 20.69 8.04
C LYS A 204 14.13 21.05 6.70
N TYR A 205 14.00 22.30 6.30
CA TYR A 205 14.37 22.78 4.97
C TYR A 205 15.26 24.00 5.09
N GLY A 206 16.36 24.02 4.35
CA GLY A 206 17.28 25.14 4.25
C GLY A 206 17.27 25.72 2.85
N ILE A 207 17.58 27.02 2.75
CA ILE A 207 17.83 27.68 1.47
C ILE A 207 19.29 27.49 1.06
N THR A 208 19.52 27.05 -0.17
CA THR A 208 20.87 26.85 -0.73
C THR A 208 21.49 28.18 -1.18
N SER A 209 22.78 28.19 -1.51
CA SER A 209 23.45 29.37 -2.10
C SER A 209 22.78 29.80 -3.41
N GLU A 210 22.39 28.85 -4.24
CA GLU A 210 21.65 29.07 -5.49
C GLU A 210 20.26 29.67 -5.22
N GLY A 211 19.56 29.18 -4.20
CA GLY A 211 18.27 29.74 -3.78
C GLY A 211 18.37 31.18 -3.30
N ARG A 212 19.43 31.52 -2.54
CA ARG A 212 19.70 32.91 -2.13
C ARG A 212 20.07 33.80 -3.31
N ALA A 213 20.80 33.29 -4.30
CA ALA A 213 21.10 34.04 -5.52
C ALA A 213 19.84 34.31 -6.35
N ALA A 214 18.92 33.34 -6.43
CA ALA A 214 17.66 33.47 -7.14
C ALA A 214 16.66 34.48 -6.53
N LEU A 215 16.88 34.91 -5.28
CA LEU A 215 16.13 36.02 -4.66
C LEU A 215 16.67 37.41 -5.03
N LYS A 216 17.93 37.50 -5.47
CA LYS A 216 18.61 38.77 -5.78
C LYS A 216 18.52 39.17 -7.26
N GLY A 217 17.97 38.31 -8.12
CA GLY A 217 17.73 38.53 -9.55
C GLY A 217 16.25 38.62 -9.89
#